data_AF-A0A7C2M8E9-F1
#
_entry.id   AF-A0A7C2M8E9-F1
#
_cell.length_a   1.000
_cell.length_b   1.000
_cell.length_c   1.000
_cell.angle_alpha   90.00
_cell.angle_beta   90.00
_cell.angle_gamma   90.00
#
_symmetry.space_group_name_H-M   'P 1'
#
loop_
_entity.id
_entity.type
_entity.pdbx_description
1 polymer ?
#
loop_
_entity_poly.entity_id
_entity_poly.type
_entity_poly.pdbx_seq_one_letter_code
_entity_poly.pdbx_strand_id
1 'polypeptide(L)'
;MDSNAAPLIITQPEFMRRMKEMQQTGGGGMFGMGNMPEMYNLVVNTNHELISEILNTKTAKKQERLIKQSLDLAKLSQNLLKGEELTAFIKRSFEMVK
;
A
#
# COMPACT_ATOMS: atom_id res chain seq x y z
N MET A 1 2.93 -2.81 -17.31
CA MET A 1 1.76 -3.29 -16.52
C MET A 1 0.52 -3.13 -17.39
N ASP A 2 -0.44 -4.05 -17.26
CA ASP A 2 -1.74 -3.97 -17.95
C ASP A 2 -2.49 -2.72 -17.48
N SER A 3 -3.28 -2.08 -18.35
CA SER A 3 -4.05 -0.88 -18.02
C SER A 3 -5.18 -1.16 -17.02
N ASN A 4 -5.66 -2.41 -16.95
CA ASN A 4 -6.68 -2.87 -16.00
C ASN A 4 -6.09 -3.31 -14.66
N ALA A 5 -4.77 -3.42 -14.55
CA ALA A 5 -4.12 -3.74 -13.28
C ALA A 5 -4.21 -2.56 -12.32
N ALA A 6 -4.29 -2.85 -11.02
CA ALA A 6 -4.47 -1.84 -9.98
C ALA A 6 -3.50 -0.63 -10.15
N PRO A 7 -3.98 0.61 -9.92
CA PRO A 7 -3.22 1.84 -10.16
C PRO A 7 -1.98 1.97 -9.25
N LEU A 8 -2.08 1.43 -8.03
CA LEU A 8 -0.99 1.36 -7.06
C LEU A 8 -0.91 -0.06 -6.51
N ILE A 9 0.29 -0.61 -6.47
CA ILE A 9 0.56 -1.94 -5.92
C ILE A 9 1.66 -1.83 -4.88
N ILE A 10 1.41 -2.39 -3.69
CA ILE A 10 2.44 -2.53 -2.66
C ILE A 10 2.96 -3.96 -2.71
N THR A 11 4.28 -4.13 -2.86
CA THR A 11 4.93 -5.44 -2.83
C THR A 11 5.95 -5.52 -1.71
N GLN A 12 6.14 -6.72 -1.17
CA GLN A 12 7.19 -7.02 -0.19
C GLN A 12 8.31 -7.78 -0.91
N PRO A 13 9.59 -7.46 -0.70
CA PRO A 13 10.69 -8.23 -1.26
C PRO A 13 10.61 -9.70 -0.81
N GLU A 14 10.50 -10.62 -1.78
CA GLU A 14 10.39 -12.06 -1.55
C GLU A 14 11.51 -12.63 -0.65
N PHE A 15 12.73 -12.10 -0.80
CA PHE A 15 13.87 -12.46 0.05
C PHE A 15 13.61 -12.18 1.53
N MET A 16 13.03 -11.01 1.85
CA MET A 16 12.71 -10.63 3.23
C MET A 16 11.57 -11.49 3.78
N ARG A 17 10.55 -11.80 2.95
CA ARG A 17 9.46 -12.70 3.35
C ARG A 17 10.01 -14.10 3.68
N ARG A 18 10.84 -14.67 2.80
CA ARG A 18 11.50 -15.98 2.99
C ARG A 18 12.41 -16.02 4.23
N MET A 19 13.21 -14.98 4.45
CA MET A 19 14.05 -14.91 5.65
C MET A 19 13.23 -14.79 6.93
N LYS A 20 12.16 -13.99 6.93
CA LYS A 20 11.24 -13.85 8.08
C LYS A 20 10.53 -15.18 8.38
N GLU A 21 10.04 -15.88 7.36
CA GLU A 21 9.46 -17.23 7.49
C GLU A 21 10.50 -18.23 8.03
N MET A 22 11.73 -18.24 7.51
CA MET A 22 12.82 -19.09 8.01
C MET A 22 13.20 -18.77 9.47
N GLN A 23 13.23 -17.49 9.86
CA GLN A 23 13.52 -17.07 11.23
C GLN A 23 12.41 -17.48 12.21
N GLN A 24 11.14 -17.41 11.79
CA GLN A 24 9.99 -17.82 12.61
C GLN A 24 9.92 -19.34 12.78
N THR A 25 10.36 -20.13 11.79
CA THR A 25 10.27 -21.59 11.81
C THR A 25 11.54 -22.29 12.32
N GLY A 26 12.70 -21.61 12.24
CA GLY A 26 14.03 -22.19 12.45
C GLY A 26 14.60 -22.15 13.87
N GLY A 27 13.81 -21.82 14.90
CA GLY A 27 14.22 -21.90 16.31
C GLY A 27 15.52 -21.14 16.62
N GLY A 28 15.50 -19.81 16.64
CA GLY A 28 16.72 -19.04 16.81
C GLY A 28 16.53 -17.61 17.31
N GLY A 29 15.99 -17.46 18.51
CA GLY A 29 15.96 -16.20 19.25
C GLY A 29 17.32 -15.74 19.80
N MET A 30 18.43 -15.84 19.04
CA MET A 30 19.78 -15.59 19.59
C MET A 30 20.75 -14.76 18.74
N PHE A 31 20.30 -14.19 17.63
CA PHE A 31 21.03 -13.12 16.93
C PHE A 31 20.09 -11.92 16.81
N GLY A 32 20.57 -10.72 17.14
CA GLY A 32 19.82 -9.47 17.30
C GLY A 32 19.10 -8.93 16.05
N MET A 33 18.36 -9.78 15.34
CA MET A 33 17.47 -9.50 14.21
C MET A 33 15.99 -9.44 14.64
N GLY A 34 15.72 -9.07 15.89
CA GLY A 34 14.36 -8.83 16.37
C GLY A 34 13.64 -7.65 15.71
N ASN A 35 14.31 -6.94 14.80
CA ASN A 35 13.82 -5.69 14.22
C ASN A 35 14.25 -5.50 12.76
N MET A 36 14.19 -6.56 11.94
CA MET A 36 14.35 -6.35 10.50
C MET A 36 13.23 -5.40 10.01
N PRO A 37 13.55 -4.21 9.49
CA PRO A 37 12.54 -3.25 9.11
C PRO A 37 11.64 -3.84 8.04
N GLU A 38 10.33 -3.66 8.17
CA GLU A 38 9.41 -4.01 7.10
C GLU A 38 9.66 -3.05 5.93
N MET A 39 10.16 -3.62 4.82
CA MET A 39 10.38 -2.87 3.59
C MET A 39 9.25 -3.17 2.62
N TYR A 40 8.63 -2.10 2.12
CA TYR A 40 7.56 -2.15 1.15
C TYR A 40 7.97 -1.36 -0.09
N ASN A 41 7.74 -1.94 -1.26
CA ASN A 41 7.88 -1.24 -2.54
C ASN A 41 6.51 -0.76 -2.98
N LEU A 42 6.39 0.53 -3.29
CA LEU A 42 5.20 1.08 -3.95
C LEU A 42 5.46 1.16 -5.45
N VAL A 43 4.68 0.41 -6.23
CA VAL A 43 4.71 0.42 -7.69
C VAL A 43 3.52 1.23 -8.20
N VAL A 44 3.79 2.20 -9.07
CA VAL A 44 2.77 3.06 -9.69
C VAL A 44 2.53 2.61 -11.13
N ASN A 45 1.29 2.25 -11.46
CA ASN A 45 0.91 1.86 -12.82
C ASN A 45 0.55 3.10 -13.65
N THR A 46 1.54 3.68 -14.33
CA THR A 46 1.35 4.87 -15.19
C THR A 46 0.40 4.64 -16.37
N ASN A 47 0.11 3.38 -16.72
CA ASN A 47 -0.80 3.03 -17.81
C ASN A 47 -2.27 3.01 -17.36
N HIS A 48 -2.55 3.15 -16.06
CA HIS A 48 -3.92 3.14 -15.54
C HIS A 48 -4.58 4.53 -15.68
N GLU A 49 -5.84 4.56 -16.11
CA GLU A 49 -6.59 5.81 -16.36
C GLU A 49 -6.62 6.73 -15.13
N LEU A 50 -6.88 6.17 -13.93
CA LEU A 50 -6.86 6.92 -12.67
C LEU A 50 -5.53 7.64 -12.42
N ILE A 51 -4.38 7.04 -12.73
CA ILE A 51 -3.08 7.70 -12.54
C ILE A 51 -2.94 8.87 -13.52
N SER A 52 -3.41 8.70 -14.75
CA SER A 52 -3.48 9.80 -15.72
C SER A 52 -4.42 10.91 -15.26
N GLU A 53 -5.58 10.61 -14.65
CA GLU A 53 -6.47 11.62 -14.06
C GLU A 53 -5.78 12.38 -12.91
N ILE A 54 -5.07 11.65 -12.04
CA ILE A 54 -4.32 12.24 -10.92
C ILE A 54 -3.24 13.19 -11.44
N LEU A 55 -2.49 12.80 -12.47
CA LEU A 55 -1.44 13.65 -13.07
C LEU A 55 -2.01 14.91 -13.72
N ASN A 56 -3.19 14.81 -14.36
CA ASN A 56 -3.83 15.94 -15.04
C ASN A 56 -4.73 16.80 -14.13
N THR A 57 -4.90 16.42 -12.85
CA THR A 57 -5.71 17.16 -11.90
C THR A 57 -5.02 18.48 -11.52
N LYS A 58 -5.65 19.61 -11.86
CA LYS A 58 -5.10 20.96 -11.62
C LYS A 58 -5.18 21.43 -10.17
N THR A 59 -6.06 20.85 -9.36
CA THR A 59 -6.28 21.26 -7.98
C THR A 59 -5.51 20.34 -7.03
N ALA A 60 -4.52 20.89 -6.31
CA ALA A 60 -3.71 20.14 -5.35
C ALA A 60 -4.57 19.35 -4.34
N LYS A 61 -5.63 19.97 -3.80
CA LYS A 61 -6.55 19.29 -2.86
C LYS A 61 -7.25 18.06 -3.47
N LYS A 62 -7.66 18.13 -4.74
CA LYS A 62 -8.30 16.99 -5.43
C LYS A 62 -7.26 15.92 -5.71
N GLN A 63 -6.07 16.32 -6.15
CA GLN A 63 -4.95 15.42 -6.44
C GLN A 63 -4.51 14.64 -5.18
N GLU A 64 -4.27 15.32 -4.06
CA GLU A 64 -3.94 14.69 -2.77
C GLU A 64 -5.02 13.71 -2.32
N ARG A 65 -6.30 14.08 -2.46
CA ARG A 65 -7.41 13.20 -2.11
C ARG A 65 -7.42 11.91 -2.93
N LEU A 66 -7.22 12.00 -4.24
CA LEU A 66 -7.16 10.83 -5.13
C LEU A 66 -5.95 9.94 -4.83
N ILE A 67 -4.77 10.55 -4.59
CA ILE A 67 -3.56 9.82 -4.21
C ILE A 67 -3.78 9.08 -2.89
N LYS A 68 -4.30 9.78 -1.87
CA LYS A 68 -4.54 9.20 -0.54
C LYS A 68 -5.54 8.04 -0.60
N GLN A 69 -6.61 8.19 -1.38
CA GLN A 69 -7.57 7.11 -1.57
C GLN A 69 -6.95 5.90 -2.26
N SER A 70 -6.19 6.13 -3.34
CA SER A 70 -5.54 5.06 -4.09
C SER A 70 -4.51 4.33 -3.23
N LEU A 71 -3.76 5.06 -2.40
CA LEU A 71 -2.77 4.49 -1.49
C LEU A 71 -3.42 3.66 -0.38
N ASP A 72 -4.51 4.14 0.21
CA ASP A 72 -5.23 3.40 1.25
C ASP A 72 -5.84 2.11 0.68
N LEU A 73 -6.33 2.12 -0.57
CA LEU A 73 -6.76 0.89 -1.26
C LEU A 73 -5.60 -0.08 -1.49
N ALA A 74 -4.43 0.40 -1.89
CA ALA A 74 -3.24 -0.44 -2.04
C ALA A 74 -2.81 -1.05 -0.69
N LYS A 75 -2.80 -0.26 0.39
CA LYS A 75 -2.54 -0.74 1.75
C LYS A 75 -3.58 -1.78 2.19
N LEU A 76 -4.86 -1.54 1.92
CA LEU A 76 -5.94 -2.47 2.25
C LEU A 76 -5.74 -3.82 1.54
N SER A 77 -5.37 -3.81 0.25
CA SER A 77 -5.12 -5.03 -0.53
C SER A 77 -4.00 -5.92 0.04
N GLN A 78 -3.04 -5.32 0.76
CA GLN A 78 -1.92 -6.00 1.40
C GLN A 78 -2.16 -6.26 2.90
N ASN A 79 -3.38 -6.03 3.40
CA ASN A 79 -3.71 -6.07 4.83
C ASN A 79 -2.82 -5.15 5.68
N LEU A 80 -2.33 -4.03 5.13
CA LEU A 80 -1.50 -3.05 5.83
C LEU A 80 -2.31 -1.93 6.46
N LEU A 81 -3.56 -1.74 6.03
CA LEU A 81 -4.45 -0.73 6.58
C LEU A 81 -5.20 -1.28 7.81
N LYS A 82 -4.82 -0.83 9.01
CA LYS A 82 -5.37 -1.35 10.28
C LYS A 82 -5.63 -0.23 11.30
N GLY A 83 -6.39 -0.55 12.34
CA GLY A 83 -6.61 0.34 13.49
C GLY A 83 -7.29 1.66 13.12
N GLU A 84 -6.71 2.76 13.57
CA GLU A 84 -7.24 4.11 13.33
C GLU A 84 -7.23 4.48 11.84
N GLU A 85 -6.17 4.11 11.09
CA GLU A 85 -6.08 4.41 9.66
C GLU A 85 -7.22 3.73 8.87
N LEU A 86 -7.60 2.49 9.24
CA LEU A 86 -8.72 1.79 8.63
C LEU A 86 -10.05 2.49 8.92
N THR A 87 -10.26 2.89 10.18
CA THR A 87 -11.48 3.62 10.58
C THR A 87 -11.60 4.95 9.83
N ALA A 88 -10.49 5.70 9.73
CA ALA A 88 -10.43 6.96 8.99
C ALA A 88 -10.69 6.76 7.48
N PHE A 89 -10.16 5.70 6.89
CA PHE A 89 -10.42 5.33 5.51
C PHE A 89 -11.89 5.01 5.26
N ILE A 90 -12.52 4.21 6.13
CA ILE A 90 -13.94 3.83 6.02
C ILE A 90 -14.81 5.08 6.10
N LYS A 91 -14.61 5.91 7.13
CA LYS A 91 -15.38 7.16 7.31
C LYS A 91 -15.28 8.06 6.09
N ARG A 92 -14.05 8.29 5.60
CA ARG A 92 -13.82 9.10 4.41
C ARG A 92 -14.50 8.50 3.19
N SER A 93 -14.41 7.18 3.00
CA SER A 93 -15.03 6.51 1.85
C SER A 93 -16.55 6.69 1.84
N PHE A 94 -17.21 6.63 3.01
CA PHE A 94 -18.64 6.96 3.12
C PHE A 94 -18.93 8.43 2.77
N GLU A 95 -18.11 9.38 3.20
CA GLU A 95 -18.25 10.79 2.86
C GLU A 95 -18.04 11.09 1.37
N MET A 96 -17.44 10.18 0.60
CA MET A 96 -17.25 10.36 -0.85
C MET A 96 -18.36 9.75 -1.70
N VAL A 97 -19.10 8.79 -1.15
CA VAL A 97 -20.25 8.16 -1.82
C VAL A 97 -21.51 9.01 -1.66
N LYS A 98 -21.58 9.79 -0.57
CA LYS A 98 -22.66 10.75 -0.30
C LYS A 98 -22.47 12.04 -1.10
#